data_AF-A0A453EZZ1-F1
#
_entry.id   AF-A0A453EZZ1-F1
#
_cell.length_a   1.000
_cell.length_b   1.000
_cell.length_c   1.000
_cell.angle_alpha   90.00
_cell.angle_beta   90.00
_cell.angle_gamma   90.00
#
_symmetry.space_group_name_H-M   'P 1'
#
loop_
_entity.id
_entity.type
_entity.pdbx_description
1 polymer ?
#
loop_
_entity_poly.entity_id
_entity_poly.type
_entity_poly.pdbx_seq_one_letter_code
_entity_poly.pdbx_strand_id
1 'polypeptide(L)'
;VQDNNDKLAYWLSNSSTLLLLLQRTLKTTGAAGLTPQRRRSTAASFGRVFSGIRASPQSAARPFLGSRLIGGLGDLRQVEAKYPALLFKQQLTAFLEKIYGMIRDNLKKEISPLLGLCIQAPRTSRASLIKGSRSQANALAQQTLIAHWQSIVKILTNYLNVLKANYVCKLKP
;
A
#
# COMPACT_ATOMS: atom_id res chain seq x y z
N VAL A 1 -15.56 16.20 -4.81
CA VAL A 1 -14.65 15.05 -4.64
C VAL A 1 -13.21 15.49 -4.51
N GLN A 2 -12.75 16.45 -5.33
CA GLN A 2 -11.38 16.97 -5.29
C GLN A 2 -10.95 17.51 -3.90
N ASP A 3 -11.76 18.35 -3.25
CA ASP A 3 -11.46 18.85 -1.89
C ASP A 3 -11.41 17.75 -0.83
N ASN A 4 -12.15 16.65 -1.06
CA ASN A 4 -12.09 15.49 -0.17
C ASN A 4 -10.78 14.72 -0.36
N ASN A 5 -10.32 14.57 -1.61
CA ASN A 5 -9.06 13.89 -1.92
C ASN A 5 -7.84 14.69 -1.45
N ASP A 6 -7.89 16.02 -1.50
CA ASP A 6 -6.82 16.86 -0.95
C ASP A 6 -6.67 16.68 0.56
N LYS A 7 -7.78 16.74 1.30
CA LYS A 7 -7.80 16.43 2.75
C LYS A 7 -7.31 15.02 3.05
N LEU A 8 -7.74 14.02 2.26
CA LEU A 8 -7.28 12.64 2.42
C LEU A 8 -5.77 12.52 2.16
N ALA A 9 -5.23 13.19 1.15
CA ALA A 9 -3.80 13.20 0.85
C ALA A 9 -2.97 13.91 1.94
N TYR A 10 -3.49 15.02 2.50
CA TYR A 10 -2.91 15.69 3.66
C TYR A 10 -2.81 14.73 4.85
N TRP A 11 -3.91 14.07 5.22
CA TRP A 11 -3.92 13.13 6.34
C TRP A 11 -3.05 11.91 6.08
N LEU A 12 -3.05 11.38 4.85
CA LEU A 12 -2.17 10.28 4.45
C LEU A 12 -0.70 10.63 4.72
N SER A 13 -0.27 11.82 4.32
CA SER A 13 1.14 12.25 4.47
C SER A 13 1.52 12.46 5.93
N ASN A 14 0.70 13.20 6.69
CA ASN A 14 0.98 13.48 8.10
C ASN A 14 0.95 12.20 8.95
N SER A 15 -0.05 11.34 8.77
CA SER A 15 -0.12 10.07 9.49
C SER A 15 1.01 9.12 9.12
N SER A 16 1.46 9.12 7.86
CA SER A 16 2.62 8.32 7.43
C SER A 16 3.92 8.79 8.08
N THR A 17 4.13 10.11 8.13
CA THR A 17 5.26 10.73 8.81
C THR A 17 5.25 10.40 10.31
N LEU A 18 4.09 10.53 10.96
CA LEU A 18 3.94 10.18 12.37
C LEU A 18 4.25 8.70 12.62
N LEU A 19 3.72 7.80 11.78
CA LEU A 19 3.99 6.37 11.90
C LEU A 19 5.49 6.07 11.75
N LEU A 20 6.15 6.73 10.80
CA LEU A 20 7.58 6.60 10.58
C LEU A 20 8.40 7.09 11.78
N LEU A 21 8.03 8.23 12.37
CA LEU A 21 8.66 8.74 13.58
C LEU A 21 8.46 7.79 14.77
N LEU A 22 7.26 7.21 14.93
CA LEU A 22 7.00 6.19 15.94
C LEU A 22 7.86 4.94 15.72
N GLN A 23 7.99 4.46 14.48
CA GLN A 23 8.84 3.31 14.15
C GLN A 23 10.33 3.56 14.44
N ARG A 24 10.80 4.81 14.28
CA ARG A 24 12.19 5.19 14.60
C ARG A 24 12.42 5.38 16.09
N THR A 25 11.42 5.84 16.83
CA THR A 25 11.55 6.19 18.25
C THR A 25 11.23 5.02 19.17
N LEU A 26 10.30 4.15 18.78
CA LEU A 26 9.82 3.06 19.63
C LEU A 26 10.49 1.73 19.28
N LYS A 27 11.15 1.12 20.27
CA LYS A 27 11.63 -0.25 20.18
C LYS A 27 10.45 -1.19 20.46
N THR A 28 9.99 -1.89 19.43
CA THR A 28 9.07 -3.02 19.61
C THR A 28 9.90 -4.25 19.93
N THR A 29 10.33 -4.41 21.18
CA THR A 29 10.95 -5.66 21.62
C THR A 29 9.89 -6.77 21.55
N GLY A 30 10.05 -7.69 20.58
CA GLY A 30 9.50 -9.04 20.62
C GLY A 30 8.02 -9.19 20.98
N ALA A 31 7.09 -8.54 20.27
CA ALA A 31 5.71 -9.05 20.17
C ALA A 31 5.57 -10.15 19.10
N ALA A 32 6.68 -10.70 18.60
CA ALA A 32 6.73 -11.92 17.79
C ALA A 32 6.49 -13.20 18.61
N GLY A 33 5.71 -13.11 19.70
CA GLY A 33 5.37 -14.21 20.60
C GLY A 33 3.92 -14.24 21.06
N LEU A 34 3.04 -13.41 20.49
CA LEU A 34 1.59 -13.41 20.82
C LEU A 34 0.73 -14.08 19.76
N THR A 35 1.30 -14.93 18.91
CA THR A 35 0.52 -16.02 18.32
C THR A 35 0.44 -17.13 19.37
N PRO A 36 -0.75 -17.60 19.79
CA PRO A 36 -0.84 -18.90 20.41
C PRO A 36 -0.42 -19.89 19.32
N GLN A 37 0.84 -20.31 19.34
CA GLN A 37 1.26 -21.46 18.56
C GLN A 37 0.44 -22.63 19.07
N ARG A 38 -0.61 -22.96 18.30
CA ARG A 38 -1.50 -24.10 18.50
C ARG A 38 -0.63 -25.36 18.53
N ARG A 39 -0.09 -25.69 19.71
CA ARG A 39 0.48 -27.00 20.00
C ARG A 39 -0.68 -27.98 19.89
N ARG A 40 -0.81 -28.63 18.73
CA ARG A 40 -1.50 -29.92 18.66
C ARG A 40 -0.64 -30.90 19.44
N SER A 41 -1.01 -31.10 20.69
CA SER A 41 -0.60 -32.27 21.46
C SER A 41 -1.26 -33.49 20.83
N THR A 42 -0.50 -34.27 20.09
CA THR A 42 -0.79 -35.69 19.87
C THR A 42 0.26 -36.47 20.65
N ALA A 43 -0.20 -37.11 21.73
CA ALA A 43 0.59 -38.02 22.53
C ALA A 43 0.93 -39.25 21.68
N ALA A 44 2.21 -39.53 21.54
CA ALA A 44 2.74 -40.84 21.22
C ALA A 44 3.97 -41.06 22.09
N SER A 45 3.85 -42.08 22.93
CA SER A 45 4.84 -42.63 23.82
C SER A 45 6.14 -43.00 23.09
N PHE A 46 7.29 -42.84 23.74
CA PHE A 46 8.27 -43.90 24.03
C PHE A 46 9.59 -43.25 24.52
N GLY A 47 10.10 -43.78 25.63
CA GLY A 47 11.14 -43.15 26.44
C GLY A 47 12.55 -43.16 25.86
N ARG A 48 13.42 -42.39 26.51
CA ARG A 48 14.66 -42.88 27.14
C ARG A 48 15.37 -41.74 27.87
N VAL A 49 15.92 -42.13 29.02
CA VAL A 49 16.78 -41.41 29.93
C VAL A 49 18.16 -41.21 29.26
N PHE A 50 18.79 -40.04 29.37
CA PHE A 50 20.14 -39.89 29.92
C PHE A 50 20.54 -38.41 30.07
N SER A 51 21.36 -38.21 31.12
CA SER A 51 21.85 -36.95 31.67
C SER A 51 23.14 -36.47 31.00
N GLY A 52 23.37 -35.15 31.01
CA GLY A 52 24.70 -34.54 31.05
C GLY A 52 25.22 -33.92 29.76
N ILE A 53 25.50 -32.61 29.79
CA ILE A 53 26.84 -31.99 29.67
C ILE A 53 26.65 -30.47 29.49
N ARG A 54 27.31 -29.72 30.37
CA ARG A 54 27.38 -28.25 30.37
C ARG A 54 28.65 -27.86 29.59
N ALA A 55 28.51 -27.20 28.44
CA ALA A 55 29.62 -26.56 27.72
C ALA A 55 29.13 -25.28 27.01
N SER A 56 29.94 -24.23 27.11
CA SER A 56 29.75 -22.84 26.66
C SER A 56 30.48 -22.60 25.31
N PRO A 57 30.63 -21.37 24.79
CA PRO A 57 29.68 -20.52 24.04
C PRO A 57 30.11 -20.30 22.57
N GLN A 58 29.28 -19.56 21.80
CA GLN A 58 29.58 -18.72 20.61
C GLN A 58 28.86 -19.07 19.29
N SER A 59 28.38 -17.99 18.65
CA SER A 59 28.11 -17.80 17.22
C SER A 59 26.78 -18.38 16.68
N ALA A 60 25.88 -17.66 16.01
CA ALA A 60 25.92 -16.33 15.41
C ALA A 60 24.48 -15.76 15.34
N ALA A 61 24.22 -14.66 16.05
CA ALA A 61 23.01 -13.89 15.81
C ALA A 61 23.21 -13.10 14.52
N ARG A 62 22.51 -13.50 13.46
CA ARG A 62 22.35 -12.69 12.24
C ARG A 62 21.76 -11.33 12.63
N PRO A 63 22.39 -10.19 12.34
CA PRO A 63 21.68 -8.93 12.37
C PRO A 63 20.78 -8.89 11.13
N PHE A 64 19.48 -8.86 11.36
CA PHE A 64 18.47 -8.60 10.34
C PHE A 64 18.75 -7.23 9.73
N LEU A 65 19.26 -7.25 8.50
CA LEU A 65 19.61 -6.09 7.70
C LEU A 65 18.32 -5.48 7.13
N GLY A 66 17.68 -4.58 7.87
CA GLY A 66 16.42 -3.95 7.45
C GLY A 66 16.30 -2.45 7.73
N SER A 67 17.34 -1.79 8.24
CA SER A 67 17.27 -0.37 8.61
C SER A 67 18.55 0.38 8.22
N ARG A 68 18.75 0.56 6.91
CA ARG A 68 19.84 1.42 6.41
C ARG A 68 19.44 2.34 5.26
N LEU A 69 18.15 2.59 5.09
CA LEU A 69 17.68 3.54 4.08
C LEU A 69 17.37 4.89 4.74
N ILE A 70 18.18 5.87 4.34
CA ILE A 70 18.19 7.31 4.69
C ILE A 70 19.07 7.62 5.90
N GLY A 71 20.28 8.08 5.59
CA GLY A 71 21.35 8.36 6.54
C GLY A 71 21.05 9.53 7.49
N GLY A 72 21.76 9.50 8.61
CA GLY A 72 22.01 10.70 9.42
C GLY A 72 21.23 10.85 10.73
N LEU A 73 20.58 9.80 11.26
CA LEU A 73 20.00 9.87 12.61
C LEU A 73 20.06 8.51 13.34
N GLY A 74 21.22 7.85 13.25
CA GLY A 74 21.47 6.52 13.81
C GLY A 74 21.62 6.46 15.33
N ASP A 75 21.26 7.51 16.07
CA ASP A 75 21.55 7.61 17.50
C ASP A 75 20.38 8.06 18.39
N LEU A 76 19.15 8.08 17.85
CA LEU A 76 18.00 8.15 18.74
C LEU A 76 17.91 6.80 19.48
N ARG A 77 18.32 6.80 20.76
CA ARG A 77 18.05 5.69 21.69
C ARG A 77 16.57 5.34 21.61
N GLN A 78 16.26 4.21 20.97
CA GLN A 78 14.88 3.76 20.87
C GLN A 78 14.32 3.48 22.27
N VAL A 79 13.14 4.01 22.54
CA VAL A 79 12.43 3.89 23.81
C VAL A 79 11.53 2.65 23.76
N GLU A 80 11.50 1.88 24.83
CA GLU A 80 10.60 0.73 24.94
C GLU A 80 9.12 1.20 24.90
N ALA A 81 8.37 0.65 23.97
CA ALA A 81 6.95 0.99 23.83
C ALA A 81 6.11 0.31 24.91
N LYS A 82 5.33 1.09 25.65
CA LYS A 82 4.26 0.56 26.51
C LYS A 82 2.99 0.26 25.71
N TYR A 83 2.10 -0.54 26.29
CA TYR A 83 0.85 -0.97 25.65
C TYR A 83 0.03 0.14 24.97
N PRO A 84 -0.18 1.34 25.57
CA PRO A 84 -0.92 2.42 24.91
C PRO A 84 -0.26 2.89 23.60
N ALA A 85 1.08 2.96 23.56
CA ALA A 85 1.81 3.37 22.37
C ALA A 85 1.72 2.30 21.26
N LEU A 86 1.71 1.01 21.63
CA LEU A 86 1.50 -0.09 20.68
C LEU A 86 0.10 -0.04 20.06
N LEU A 87 -0.94 0.16 20.88
CA LEU A 87 -2.30 0.32 20.39
C LEU A 87 -2.44 1.55 19.49
N PHE A 88 -1.84 2.69 19.88
CA PHE A 88 -1.87 3.89 19.06
C PHE A 88 -1.21 3.64 17.69
N LYS A 89 -0.05 3.00 17.65
CA LYS A 89 0.63 2.61 16.40
C LYS A 89 -0.25 1.70 15.53
N GLN A 90 -0.94 0.74 16.13
CA GLN A 90 -1.87 -0.15 15.41
C GLN A 90 -3.05 0.63 14.82
N GLN A 91 -3.69 1.50 15.60
CA GLN A 91 -4.80 2.34 15.12
C GLN A 91 -4.36 3.30 14.01
N LEU A 92 -3.18 3.91 14.16
CA LEU A 92 -2.60 4.77 13.13
C LEU A 92 -2.34 4.01 11.82
N THR A 93 -1.91 2.75 11.92
CA THR A 93 -1.69 1.89 10.75
C THR A 93 -3.01 1.54 10.06
N ALA A 94 -4.03 1.13 10.83
CA ALA A 94 -5.37 0.86 10.29
C ALA A 94 -6.01 2.13 9.67
N PHE A 95 -5.77 3.29 10.26
CA PHE A 95 -6.23 4.58 9.72
C PHE A 95 -5.59 4.91 8.37
N LEU A 96 -4.29 4.64 8.20
CA LEU A 96 -3.59 4.80 6.91
C LEU A 96 -4.17 3.88 5.84
N GLU A 97 -4.41 2.61 6.17
CA GLU A 97 -5.04 1.65 5.26
C GLU A 97 -6.43 2.13 4.83
N LYS A 98 -7.21 2.68 5.78
CA LYS A 98 -8.53 3.26 5.51
C LYS A 98 -8.46 4.44 4.56
N ILE A 99 -7.57 5.40 4.79
CA ILE A 99 -7.38 6.57 3.91
C ILE A 99 -6.93 6.13 2.51
N TYR A 100 -5.96 5.23 2.44
CA TYR A 100 -5.47 4.70 1.16
C TYR A 100 -6.60 4.02 0.38
N GLY A 101 -7.42 3.22 1.07
CA GLY A 101 -8.63 2.62 0.51
C GLY A 101 -9.59 3.67 -0.05
N MET A 102 -9.88 4.72 0.72
CA MET A 102 -10.78 5.80 0.28
C MET A 102 -10.26 6.51 -0.99
N ILE A 103 -8.98 6.85 -1.05
CA ILE A 103 -8.38 7.50 -2.23
C ILE A 103 -8.47 6.57 -3.45
N ARG A 104 -8.11 5.29 -3.29
CA ARG A 104 -8.19 4.28 -4.34
C ARG A 104 -9.61 4.10 -4.86
N ASP A 105 -10.58 4.03 -3.96
CA ASP A 105 -11.98 3.79 -4.30
C ASP A 105 -12.60 5.02 -5.00
N ASN A 106 -12.24 6.23 -4.58
CA ASN A 106 -12.61 7.47 -5.29
C ASN A 106 -12.05 7.49 -6.71
N LEU A 107 -10.76 7.16 -6.87
CA LEU A 107 -10.13 7.10 -8.19
C LEU A 107 -10.80 6.05 -9.09
N LYS A 108 -11.05 4.85 -8.56
CA LYS A 108 -11.76 3.79 -9.27
C LYS A 108 -13.15 4.25 -9.69
N LYS A 109 -13.90 4.91 -8.80
CA LYS A 109 -15.25 5.43 -9.09
C LYS A 109 -15.24 6.42 -10.26
N GLU A 110 -14.24 7.31 -10.33
CA GLU A 110 -14.13 8.29 -11.41
C GLU A 110 -13.69 7.67 -12.74
N ILE A 111 -12.76 6.70 -12.73
CA ILE A 111 -12.20 6.11 -13.96
C ILE A 111 -13.09 5.01 -14.55
N SER A 112 -13.75 4.19 -13.73
CA SER A 112 -14.54 3.02 -14.19
C SER A 112 -15.56 3.34 -15.28
N PRO A 113 -16.39 4.40 -15.20
CA PRO A 113 -17.34 4.71 -16.28
C PRO A 113 -16.64 5.08 -17.60
N LEU A 114 -15.53 5.84 -17.54
CA LEU A 114 -14.77 6.22 -18.74
C LEU A 114 -14.10 5.02 -19.41
N LEU A 115 -13.61 4.06 -18.62
CA LEU A 115 -13.11 2.79 -19.15
C LEU A 115 -14.21 2.00 -19.85
N GLY A 116 -15.42 1.96 -19.27
CA GLY A 116 -16.58 1.34 -19.92
C GLY A 116 -16.85 1.93 -21.31
N LEU A 117 -16.83 3.26 -21.43
CA LEU A 117 -17.00 3.96 -22.71
C LEU A 117 -15.86 3.67 -23.69
N CYS A 118 -14.61 3.59 -23.23
CA CYS A 118 -13.47 3.22 -24.07
C CYS A 118 -13.55 1.77 -24.59
N ILE A 119 -14.15 0.86 -23.82
CA ILE A 119 -14.31 -0.54 -24.21
C ILE A 119 -15.47 -0.71 -25.20
N GLN A 120 -16.58 0.00 -24.97
CA GLN A 120 -17.79 -0.08 -25.79
C GLN A 120 -17.70 0.68 -27.11
N ALA A 121 -16.76 1.61 -27.25
CA ALA A 121 -16.56 2.36 -28.49
C ALA A 121 -16.44 1.41 -29.71
N PRO A 122 -17.11 1.72 -30.83
CA PRO A 122 -17.17 0.83 -32.00
C PRO A 122 -15.77 0.39 -32.44
N ARG A 123 -15.44 -0.88 -32.21
CA ARG A 123 -14.20 -1.49 -32.71
C ARG A 123 -14.42 -1.83 -34.18
N THR A 124 -13.74 -1.11 -35.05
CA THR A 124 -13.74 -1.35 -36.49
C THR A 124 -13.02 -2.66 -36.83
N SER A 125 -13.65 -3.83 -36.65
CA SER A 125 -13.38 -5.02 -37.47
C SER A 125 -14.29 -6.20 -37.08
N ARG A 126 -15.30 -6.47 -37.92
CA ARG A 126 -15.36 -7.64 -38.83
C ARG A 126 -16.68 -7.59 -39.60
N ALA A 127 -16.59 -7.71 -40.92
CA ALA A 127 -17.68 -7.89 -41.89
C ALA A 127 -18.63 -6.70 -42.15
N SER A 128 -18.43 -5.97 -43.26
CA SER A 128 -19.48 -5.59 -44.24
C SER A 128 -19.00 -4.49 -45.21
N LEU A 129 -19.40 -4.61 -46.48
CA LEU A 129 -18.93 -3.94 -47.70
C LEU A 129 -19.86 -2.80 -48.17
N ILE A 130 -19.79 -1.56 -47.63
CA ILE A 130 -20.40 -0.34 -48.26
C ILE A 130 -19.54 0.92 -48.00
N LYS A 131 -18.95 1.53 -49.03
CA LYS A 131 -17.68 2.30 -48.93
C LYS A 131 -17.78 3.84 -48.82
N GLY A 132 -18.96 4.47 -48.66
CA GLY A 132 -19.10 5.94 -48.79
C GLY A 132 -19.35 6.76 -47.51
N SER A 133 -20.25 6.31 -46.64
CA SER A 133 -20.76 7.10 -45.48
C SER A 133 -20.05 6.78 -44.14
N ARG A 134 -19.26 5.70 -44.09
CA ARG A 134 -18.67 5.16 -42.85
C ARG A 134 -17.39 5.86 -42.37
N SER A 135 -16.67 6.58 -43.24
CA SER A 135 -15.41 7.24 -42.86
C SER A 135 -15.62 8.33 -41.82
N GLN A 136 -16.68 9.14 -41.98
CA GLN A 136 -17.01 10.24 -41.07
C GLN A 136 -17.55 9.74 -39.72
N ALA A 137 -18.42 8.73 -39.74
CA ALA A 137 -18.91 8.08 -38.51
C ALA A 137 -17.79 7.40 -37.71
N ASN A 138 -16.83 6.75 -38.40
CA ASN A 138 -15.65 6.17 -37.76
C ASN A 138 -14.71 7.23 -37.20
N ALA A 139 -14.53 8.36 -37.89
CA ALA A 139 -13.72 9.48 -37.39
C ALA A 139 -14.33 10.09 -36.11
N LEU A 140 -15.66 10.26 -36.06
CA LEU A 140 -16.37 10.75 -34.87
C LEU A 140 -16.26 9.76 -33.70
N ALA A 141 -16.40 8.46 -33.96
CA ALA A 141 -16.23 7.42 -32.94
C ALA A 141 -14.79 7.39 -32.37
N GLN A 142 -13.78 7.54 -33.23
CA GLN A 142 -12.38 7.66 -32.80
C GLN A 142 -12.13 8.93 -31.99
N GLN A 143 -12.66 10.07 -32.42
CA GLN A 143 -12.54 11.33 -31.68
C GLN A 143 -13.16 11.23 -30.27
N THR A 144 -14.28 10.52 -30.16
CA THR A 144 -14.97 10.26 -28.90
C THR A 144 -14.14 9.38 -27.97
N LEU A 145 -13.56 8.29 -28.49
CA LEU A 145 -12.63 7.44 -27.74
C LEU A 145 -11.41 8.21 -27.24
N ILE A 146 -10.81 9.05 -28.10
CA ILE A 146 -9.69 9.91 -27.73
C ILE A 146 -10.10 10.85 -26.58
N ALA A 147 -11.28 11.48 -26.67
CA ALA A 147 -11.78 12.36 -25.60
C ALA A 147 -11.96 11.62 -24.25
N HIS A 148 -12.47 10.39 -24.27
CA HIS A 148 -12.59 9.57 -23.07
C HIS A 148 -11.21 9.21 -22.47
N TRP A 149 -10.25 8.82 -23.31
CA TRP A 149 -8.88 8.56 -22.87
C TRP A 149 -8.21 9.80 -22.26
N GLN A 150 -8.34 10.96 -22.92
CA GLN A 150 -7.81 12.22 -22.40
C GLN A 150 -8.43 12.59 -21.04
N SER A 151 -9.72 12.29 -20.83
CA SER A 151 -10.38 12.49 -19.54
C SER A 151 -9.79 11.60 -18.44
N ILE A 152 -9.48 10.33 -18.74
CA ILE A 152 -8.80 9.42 -17.79
C ILE A 152 -7.41 9.96 -17.43
N VAL A 153 -6.62 10.38 -18.43
CA VAL A 153 -5.29 10.96 -18.21
C VAL A 153 -5.38 12.20 -17.32
N LYS A 154 -6.37 13.08 -17.54
CA LYS A 154 -6.60 14.26 -16.72
C LYS A 154 -6.91 13.91 -15.26
N ILE A 155 -7.78 12.92 -15.01
CA ILE A 155 -8.10 12.45 -13.66
C ILE A 155 -6.84 11.92 -12.96
N LEU A 156 -6.09 11.03 -13.62
CA LEU A 156 -4.85 10.49 -13.05
C LEU A 156 -3.83 11.59 -12.74
N THR A 157 -3.69 12.57 -13.63
CA THR A 157 -2.81 13.72 -13.44
C THR A 157 -3.23 14.56 -12.25
N ASN A 158 -4.53 14.81 -12.07
CA ASN A 158 -5.05 15.55 -10.93
C ASN A 158 -4.75 14.85 -9.60
N TYR A 159 -4.98 13.54 -9.51
CA TYR A 159 -4.64 12.77 -8.31
C TYR A 159 -3.14 12.80 -8.03
N LEU A 160 -2.31 12.63 -9.06
CA LEU A 160 -0.85 12.74 -8.92
C LEU A 160 -0.43 14.12 -8.38
N ASN A 161 -1.04 15.19 -8.88
CA ASN A 161 -0.74 16.55 -8.43
C ASN A 161 -1.15 16.77 -6.98
N VAL A 162 -2.33 16.30 -6.56
CA VAL A 162 -2.79 16.37 -5.17
C VAL A 162 -1.84 15.61 -4.23
N LEU A 163 -1.44 14.39 -4.60
CA LEU A 163 -0.51 13.60 -3.78
C LEU A 163 0.88 14.26 -3.70
N LYS A 164 1.36 14.85 -4.80
CA LYS A 164 2.62 15.62 -4.83
C LYS A 164 2.56 16.88 -3.97
N ALA A 165 1.48 17.66 -4.08
CA ALA A 165 1.28 18.89 -3.32
C ALA A 165 1.25 18.64 -1.81
N ASN A 166 0.82 17.46 -1.39
CA ASN A 166 0.79 17.05 0.01
C ASN A 166 2.05 16.30 0.48
N TYR A 167 3.09 16.21 -0.34
CA TYR A 167 4.36 15.53 -0.01
C TYR A 167 4.18 14.05 0.38
N VAL A 168 3.22 13.35 -0.23
CA VAL A 168 3.03 11.92 0.00
C VAL A 168 4.33 11.19 -0.36
N CYS A 169 4.93 10.52 0.63
CA CYS A 169 6.22 9.86 0.47
C CYS A 169 6.14 8.77 -0.62
N LYS A 170 7.17 8.70 -1.46
CA LYS A 170 7.37 7.55 -2.35
C LYS A 170 7.72 6.33 -1.50
N LEU A 171 6.72 5.55 -1.12
CA LEU A 171 6.93 4.21 -0.57
C LEU A 171 7.62 3.39 -1.68
N LYS A 172 8.92 3.14 -1.55
CA LYS A 172 9.59 2.14 -2.38
C LYS A 172 9.11 0.75 -1.93
N PRO A 173 8.70 -0.12 -2.86
CA PRO A 173 8.34 -1.51 -2.54
C PRO A 173 9.54 -2.29 -2.01
#